data_AF-A0A5J4VBX2-F1
#
_entry.id   AF-A0A5J4VBX2-F1
#
_cell.length_a   1.000
_cell.length_b   1.000
_cell.length_c   1.000
_cell.angle_alpha   90.00
_cell.angle_beta   90.00
_cell.angle_gamma   90.00
#
_symmetry.space_group_name_H-M   'P 1'
#
loop_
_entity.id
_entity.type
_entity.pdbx_description
1 polymer ?
#
loop_
_entity_poly.entity_id
_entity_poly.type
_entity_poly.pdbx_seq_one_letter_code
_entity_poly.pdbx_strand_id
1 'polypeptide(L)'
;MLFTVLLTAVLSFGNNEPLQSTQSVPTISSLSQIQDLPLQTVSHNQNSNLPCRSFVSQTYPEAYSQVAEALEVPCASDEGYEIILLDSEHTEYLKIDQNSSIIIRNAYTTPTIWQINTTKEEIIQLNTGNLTLINFEFRFIILSNGSISSIYPSSQLVFTGNEDNFMRSYGPALNIDSYFGQRVIITRNIFMNCQSHDSALDLVYYTEEKDNSTLIISNNQFINNSGYYSGALYIVSHEQSYIDFSNNNFSQNKNKQDNQIGSDVYIMIRQANDKWTKSNSRKNVWNLFNGSKSDASHNSVFYEAYYELDESVEGSFNLMKFKDYLSAGAIAGIVVGSLVFVSIVVGVIIFLLVLHKKKRQSQYNSLEQMDKFLRARKEKEYI
;
A
#
# COMPACT_ATOMS: atom_id res chain seq x y z
N MET A 1 -20.75 -32.34 10.06
CA MET A 1 -20.42 -30.94 10.34
C MET A 1 -18.97 -30.60 10.04
N LEU A 2 -17.96 -31.33 10.56
CA LEU A 2 -16.54 -31.05 10.23
C LEU A 2 -16.21 -31.22 8.73
N PHE A 3 -16.75 -32.26 8.09
CA PHE A 3 -16.51 -32.54 6.66
C PHE A 3 -17.14 -31.51 5.72
N THR A 4 -18.32 -31.00 6.08
CA THR A 4 -19.02 -29.94 5.35
C THR A 4 -18.27 -28.61 5.44
N VAL A 5 -17.66 -28.29 6.58
CA VAL A 5 -16.84 -27.07 6.76
C VAL A 5 -15.53 -27.14 5.98
N LEU A 6 -14.88 -28.31 5.90
CA LEU A 6 -13.68 -28.50 5.11
C LEU A 6 -13.97 -28.42 3.59
N LEU A 7 -15.10 -28.99 3.14
CA LEU A 7 -15.47 -28.99 1.73
C LEU A 7 -15.87 -27.58 1.25
N THR A 8 -16.55 -26.77 2.07
CA THR A 8 -16.82 -25.36 1.73
C THR A 8 -15.54 -24.52 1.70
N ALA A 9 -14.58 -24.79 2.58
CA ALA A 9 -13.27 -24.11 2.53
C ALA A 9 -12.49 -24.45 1.25
N VAL A 10 -12.47 -25.71 0.82
CA VAL A 10 -11.74 -26.13 -0.40
C VAL A 10 -12.42 -25.59 -1.68
N LEU A 11 -13.76 -25.57 -1.74
CA LEU A 11 -14.49 -25.02 -2.89
C LEU A 11 -14.37 -23.48 -2.99
N SER A 12 -14.13 -22.78 -1.88
CA SER A 12 -13.89 -21.33 -1.85
C SER A 12 -12.58 -20.90 -2.51
N PHE A 13 -11.61 -21.80 -2.70
CA PHE A 13 -10.28 -21.46 -3.27
C PHE A 13 -10.11 -21.89 -4.74
N GLY A 14 -11.15 -22.40 -5.39
CA GLY A 14 -11.05 -23.05 -6.71
C GLY A 14 -11.50 -22.24 -7.93
N ASN A 15 -12.12 -21.07 -7.78
CA ASN A 15 -12.62 -20.30 -8.92
C ASN A 15 -11.61 -19.24 -9.38
N ASN A 16 -10.79 -19.62 -10.35
CA ASN A 16 -10.02 -18.70 -11.19
C ASN A 16 -10.94 -18.13 -12.28
N GLU A 17 -11.86 -17.23 -11.91
CA GLU A 17 -12.42 -16.30 -12.90
C GLU A 17 -11.53 -15.05 -12.99
N PRO A 18 -11.26 -14.53 -14.20
CA PRO A 18 -10.59 -13.25 -14.34
C PRO A 18 -11.50 -12.16 -13.75
N LEU A 19 -10.98 -11.40 -12.77
CA LEU A 19 -11.63 -10.22 -12.22
C LEU A 19 -11.97 -9.23 -13.35
N GLN A 20 -13.23 -9.25 -13.80
CA GLN A 20 -13.81 -8.09 -14.46
C GLN A 20 -14.18 -7.08 -13.38
N SER A 21 -13.55 -5.91 -13.46
CA SER A 21 -13.89 -4.74 -12.66
C SER A 21 -15.29 -4.26 -13.05
N THR A 22 -16.31 -4.74 -12.34
CA THR A 22 -17.60 -4.07 -12.26
C THR A 22 -17.55 -3.10 -11.09
N GLN A 23 -17.53 -1.80 -11.40
CA GLN A 23 -17.78 -0.73 -10.43
C GLN A 23 -19.19 -0.91 -9.83
N SER A 24 -19.29 -1.57 -8.68
CA SER A 24 -20.47 -1.51 -7.84
C SER A 24 -20.40 -0.24 -7.00
N VAL A 25 -21.32 0.69 -7.24
CA VAL A 25 -21.57 1.85 -6.37
C VAL A 25 -21.79 1.34 -4.94
N PRO A 26 -21.10 1.87 -3.92
CA PRO A 26 -21.25 1.40 -2.56
C PRO A 26 -22.69 1.62 -2.08
N THR A 27 -23.32 0.53 -1.65
CA THR A 27 -24.63 0.56 -1.01
C THR A 27 -24.47 1.09 0.42
N ILE A 28 -25.38 1.98 0.84
CA ILE A 28 -25.41 2.82 2.05
C ILE A 28 -25.22 2.06 3.40
N SER A 29 -25.07 0.74 3.41
CA SER A 29 -24.90 -0.08 4.62
C SER A 29 -23.54 0.05 5.32
N SER A 30 -22.54 0.74 4.75
CA SER A 30 -21.27 1.04 5.44
C SER A 30 -21.33 2.26 6.36
N LEU A 31 -22.41 3.05 6.30
CA LEU A 31 -22.55 4.28 7.10
C LEU A 31 -22.78 4.00 8.59
N SER A 32 -23.23 2.79 8.98
CA SER A 32 -23.45 2.43 10.38
C SER A 32 -22.16 2.29 11.20
N GLN A 33 -20.99 2.21 10.56
CA GLN A 33 -19.70 2.25 11.28
C GLN A 33 -19.27 3.68 11.65
N ILE A 34 -19.90 4.72 11.08
CA ILE A 34 -19.62 6.12 11.42
C ILE A 34 -20.39 6.55 12.68
N GLN A 35 -21.47 5.87 13.04
CA GLN A 35 -22.30 6.24 14.20
C GLN A 35 -21.60 6.08 15.56
N ASP A 36 -20.45 5.42 15.60
CA ASP A 36 -19.58 5.34 16.79
C ASP A 36 -18.39 6.31 16.73
N LEU A 37 -18.26 7.17 15.70
CA LEU A 37 -17.32 8.29 15.80
C LEU A 37 -17.84 9.22 16.90
N PRO A 38 -17.08 9.42 18.00
CA PRO A 38 -17.48 10.39 18.99
C PRO A 38 -17.54 11.74 18.27
N LEU A 39 -18.74 12.36 18.25
CA LEU A 39 -18.88 13.79 18.00
C LEU A 39 -18.03 14.50 19.06
N GLN A 40 -16.74 14.67 18.79
CA GLN A 40 -15.92 15.63 19.49
C GLN A 40 -16.37 16.99 18.97
N THR A 41 -17.44 17.51 19.57
CA THR A 41 -17.60 18.96 19.69
C THR A 41 -16.27 19.48 20.20
N VAL A 42 -15.61 20.28 19.36
CA VAL A 42 -14.30 20.92 19.53
C VAL A 42 -14.11 21.37 20.99
N SER A 43 -13.62 20.46 21.82
CA SER A 43 -13.22 20.74 23.18
C SER A 43 -11.72 20.97 23.07
N HIS A 44 -11.32 22.23 23.10
CA HIS A 44 -9.93 22.65 23.19
C HIS A 44 -9.32 22.13 24.50
N ASN A 45 -9.00 20.84 24.53
CA ASN A 45 -8.28 20.22 25.63
C ASN A 45 -6.80 20.57 25.44
N GLN A 46 -6.41 21.74 25.94
CA GLN A 46 -5.08 22.34 25.74
C GLN A 46 -3.92 21.57 26.42
N ASN A 47 -4.16 20.40 27.02
CA ASN A 47 -3.17 19.69 27.84
C ASN A 47 -2.82 18.27 27.37
N SER A 48 -3.21 17.86 26.15
CA SER A 48 -2.79 16.56 25.60
C SER A 48 -1.70 16.73 24.55
N ASN A 49 -0.59 15.99 24.67
CA ASN A 49 0.46 15.81 23.65
C ASN A 49 -0.06 15.03 22.41
N LEU A 50 -1.29 15.30 21.98
CA LEU A 50 -1.92 14.66 20.84
C LEU A 50 -2.01 15.68 19.70
N PRO A 51 -1.88 15.27 18.43
CA PRO A 51 -2.05 16.17 17.32
C PRO A 51 -3.48 16.76 17.32
N CYS A 52 -3.62 17.97 16.80
CA CYS A 52 -4.92 18.59 16.60
C CYS A 52 -5.66 17.82 15.51
N ARG A 53 -6.68 17.09 15.92
CA ARG A 53 -7.47 16.25 15.03
C ARG A 53 -8.64 17.01 14.46
N SER A 54 -8.78 16.96 13.14
CA SER A 54 -9.91 17.54 12.41
C SER A 54 -10.47 16.54 11.39
N PHE A 55 -11.78 16.61 11.19
CA PHE A 55 -12.48 15.83 10.17
C PHE A 55 -12.83 16.73 8.98
N VAL A 56 -12.58 16.25 7.78
CA VAL A 56 -12.89 16.96 6.53
C VAL A 56 -13.88 16.14 5.71
N SER A 57 -14.95 16.78 5.28
CA SER A 57 -15.94 16.21 4.37
C SER A 57 -16.68 17.28 3.58
N GLN A 58 -16.82 17.04 2.28
CA GLN A 58 -17.65 17.81 1.35
C GLN A 58 -19.13 17.40 1.41
N THR A 59 -19.47 16.28 2.07
CA THR A 59 -20.85 15.78 2.20
C THR A 59 -21.41 15.80 3.61
N TYR A 60 -20.56 15.83 4.65
CA TYR A 60 -20.96 15.80 6.06
C TYR A 60 -20.98 17.22 6.68
N PRO A 61 -22.14 17.78 7.06
CA PRO A 61 -22.26 19.19 7.44
C PRO A 61 -21.53 19.64 8.72
N GLU A 62 -21.16 18.71 9.61
CA GLU A 62 -20.47 19.04 10.86
C GLU A 62 -18.94 18.94 10.76
N ALA A 63 -18.43 18.52 9.60
CA ALA A 63 -16.99 18.50 9.30
C ALA A 63 -16.56 19.77 8.55
N TYR A 64 -15.26 20.05 8.53
CA TYR A 64 -14.71 21.10 7.65
C TYR A 64 -14.92 20.69 6.20
N SER A 65 -15.21 21.63 5.31
CA SER A 65 -15.46 21.32 3.90
C SER A 65 -14.16 21.13 3.11
N GLN A 66 -13.08 21.73 3.60
CA GLN A 66 -11.75 21.71 2.99
C GLN A 66 -10.68 21.42 4.03
N VAL A 67 -9.55 20.86 3.59
CA VAL A 67 -8.35 20.68 4.41
C VAL A 67 -7.78 22.04 4.80
N ALA A 68 -7.77 23.03 3.90
CA ALA A 68 -7.32 24.38 4.19
C ALA A 68 -8.06 24.99 5.40
N GLU A 69 -9.39 24.89 5.45
CA GLU A 69 -10.21 25.36 6.58
C GLU A 69 -9.83 24.67 7.90
N ALA A 70 -9.54 23.37 7.85
CA ALA A 70 -9.12 22.62 9.03
C ALA A 70 -7.72 23.02 9.54
N LEU A 71 -6.84 23.48 8.65
CA LEU A 71 -5.49 23.95 8.97
C LEU A 71 -5.47 25.41 9.47
N GLU A 72 -6.50 26.22 9.13
CA GLU A 72 -6.65 27.59 9.67
C GLU A 72 -6.93 27.62 11.18
N VAL A 73 -7.40 26.50 11.74
CA VAL A 73 -7.65 26.36 13.18
C VAL A 73 -6.32 26.25 13.93
N PRO A 74 -5.97 27.18 14.83
CA PRO A 74 -4.68 27.16 15.51
C PRO A 74 -4.44 25.87 16.29
N CYS A 75 -3.33 25.19 16.00
CA CYS A 75 -2.88 24.05 16.76
C CYS A 75 -1.73 24.41 17.70
N ALA A 76 -1.94 24.22 19.00
CA ALA A 76 -0.91 24.42 20.03
C ALA A 76 -0.08 23.15 20.31
N SER A 77 -0.37 22.04 19.63
CA SER A 77 0.31 20.76 19.85
C SER A 77 1.61 20.69 19.07
N ASP A 78 2.68 20.26 19.72
CA ASP A 78 3.98 19.99 19.09
C ASP A 78 3.91 18.84 18.07
N GLU A 79 2.90 17.95 18.19
CA GLU A 79 2.64 16.86 17.25
C GLU A 79 1.98 17.35 15.94
N GLY A 80 1.55 18.61 15.89
CA GLY A 80 0.94 19.22 14.71
C GLY A 80 -0.49 18.75 14.45
N TYR A 81 -0.82 18.51 13.18
CA TYR A 81 -2.19 18.28 12.70
C TYR A 81 -2.42 16.83 12.27
N GLU A 82 -3.59 16.29 12.60
CA GLU A 82 -4.12 15.04 12.04
C GLU A 82 -5.46 15.33 11.34
N ILE A 83 -5.44 15.37 10.02
CA ILE A 83 -6.61 15.61 9.17
C ILE A 83 -7.14 14.28 8.64
N ILE A 84 -8.42 14.00 8.89
CA ILE A 84 -9.09 12.75 8.50
C ILE A 84 -10.19 13.05 7.48
N LEU A 85 -10.02 12.57 6.25
CA LEU A 85 -11.03 12.70 5.19
C LEU A 85 -12.10 11.61 5.33
N LEU A 86 -13.36 12.03 5.36
CA LEU A 86 -14.52 11.17 5.51
C LEU A 86 -15.18 10.78 4.18
N ASP A 87 -14.86 11.45 3.09
CA ASP A 87 -15.44 11.14 1.78
C ASP A 87 -14.57 10.18 0.96
N SER A 88 -15.22 9.43 0.06
CA SER A 88 -14.54 8.59 -0.93
C SER A 88 -13.89 9.40 -2.04
N GLU A 89 -14.37 10.62 -2.29
CA GLU A 89 -13.79 11.56 -3.25
C GLU A 89 -13.60 12.92 -2.56
N HIS A 90 -12.48 13.58 -2.83
CA HIS A 90 -12.14 14.90 -2.32
C HIS A 90 -11.60 15.77 -3.44
N THR A 91 -12.17 16.96 -3.62
CA THR A 91 -11.75 17.91 -4.64
C THR A 91 -11.23 19.19 -4.01
N GLU A 92 -9.91 19.37 -3.97
CA GLU A 92 -9.26 20.54 -3.36
C GLU A 92 -7.83 20.72 -3.88
N TYR A 93 -7.48 21.96 -4.22
CA TYR A 93 -6.09 22.40 -4.30
C TYR A 93 -5.67 22.92 -2.92
N LEU A 94 -4.59 22.37 -2.37
CA LEU A 94 -4.16 22.64 -1.01
C LEU A 94 -2.80 23.34 -0.99
N LYS A 95 -2.76 24.56 -0.48
CA LYS A 95 -1.51 25.28 -0.20
C LYS A 95 -1.23 25.24 1.31
N ILE A 96 -0.07 24.72 1.66
CA ILE A 96 0.42 24.61 3.04
C ILE A 96 1.62 25.52 3.18
N ASP A 97 1.47 26.55 4.00
CA ASP A 97 2.55 27.50 4.33
C ASP A 97 2.64 27.70 5.85
N GLN A 98 2.75 26.58 6.56
CA GLN A 98 2.91 26.57 8.00
C GLN A 98 3.97 25.55 8.41
N ASN A 99 4.89 25.97 9.26
CA ASN A 99 5.97 25.12 9.77
C ASN A 99 5.45 24.18 10.87
N SER A 100 4.70 23.15 10.48
CA SER A 100 4.12 22.15 11.38
C SER A 100 4.17 20.76 10.78
N SER A 101 4.02 19.73 11.62
CA SER A 101 3.80 18.35 11.15
C SER A 101 2.33 18.17 10.76
N ILE A 102 2.05 17.69 9.56
CA ILE A 102 0.69 17.53 9.04
C ILE A 102 0.54 16.12 8.51
N ILE A 103 -0.40 15.37 9.10
CA ILE A 103 -0.81 14.06 8.63
C ILE A 103 -2.19 14.20 8.00
N ILE A 104 -2.31 13.83 6.73
CA ILE A 104 -3.58 13.75 6.03
C ILE A 104 -3.82 12.28 5.67
N ARG A 105 -4.96 11.75 6.10
CA ARG A 105 -5.33 10.35 5.85
C ARG A 105 -6.82 10.22 5.61
N ASN A 106 -7.22 9.13 4.98
CA ASN A 106 -8.63 8.78 4.92
C ASN A 106 -9.12 8.09 6.22
N ALA A 107 -10.44 8.02 6.39
CA ALA A 107 -11.08 7.33 7.51
C ALA A 107 -11.21 5.81 7.32
N TYR A 108 -11.13 5.30 6.08
CA TYR A 108 -11.51 3.93 5.73
C TYR A 108 -10.37 3.09 5.15
N THR A 109 -10.65 1.82 4.85
CA THR A 109 -9.68 0.94 4.18
C THR A 109 -9.57 1.21 2.68
N THR A 110 -10.64 1.65 2.03
CA THR A 110 -10.63 2.02 0.61
C THR A 110 -10.03 3.42 0.42
N PRO A 111 -9.05 3.61 -0.48
CA PRO A 111 -8.43 4.92 -0.68
C PRO A 111 -9.45 6.02 -0.98
N THR A 112 -9.21 7.23 -0.47
CA THR A 112 -9.95 8.41 -0.92
C THR A 112 -9.35 8.88 -2.23
N ILE A 113 -10.19 9.14 -3.22
CA ILE A 113 -9.78 9.73 -4.49
C ILE A 113 -9.60 11.23 -4.29
N TRP A 114 -8.38 11.74 -4.45
CA TRP A 114 -8.11 13.18 -4.41
C TRP A 114 -7.88 13.70 -5.82
N GLN A 115 -8.63 14.74 -6.20
CA GLN A 115 -8.52 15.45 -7.47
C GLN A 115 -8.56 16.97 -7.27
N ILE A 116 -8.30 17.72 -8.34
CA ILE A 116 -8.53 19.17 -8.39
C ILE A 116 -9.49 19.48 -9.54
N ASN A 117 -10.28 20.54 -9.41
CA ASN A 117 -11.17 21.04 -10.47
C ASN A 117 -10.76 22.44 -10.95
N THR A 118 -9.49 22.80 -10.75
CA THR A 118 -8.93 24.10 -11.08
C THR A 118 -7.80 23.95 -12.11
N THR A 119 -7.35 25.05 -12.69
CA THR A 119 -6.20 25.06 -13.61
C THR A 119 -4.85 25.08 -12.88
N LYS A 120 -4.82 24.70 -11.60
CA LYS A 120 -3.58 24.61 -10.84
C LYS A 120 -2.75 23.45 -11.36
N GLU A 121 -1.44 23.64 -11.37
CA GLU A 121 -0.52 22.64 -11.94
C GLU A 121 -0.17 21.55 -10.93
N GLU A 122 -0.57 21.75 -9.67
CA GLU A 122 -0.39 20.83 -8.54
C GLU A 122 -1.66 20.61 -7.74
N ILE A 123 -1.75 19.48 -7.00
CA ILE A 123 -2.82 19.24 -6.03
C ILE A 123 -2.46 19.85 -4.68
N ILE A 124 -1.21 19.67 -4.25
CA ILE A 124 -0.69 20.14 -2.97
C ILE A 124 0.57 20.95 -3.22
N GLN A 125 0.64 22.13 -2.61
CA GLN A 125 1.84 22.97 -2.55
C GLN A 125 2.29 23.07 -1.09
N LEU A 126 3.44 22.50 -0.76
CA LEU A 126 4.08 22.53 0.54
C LEU A 126 5.23 23.55 0.55
N ASN A 127 4.94 24.77 0.99
CA ASN A 127 5.95 25.81 1.13
C ASN A 127 6.84 25.56 2.36
N THR A 128 6.22 25.18 3.48
CA THR A 128 6.90 24.94 4.76
C THR A 128 6.22 23.82 5.55
N GLY A 129 6.97 23.15 6.44
CA GLY A 129 6.47 22.09 7.33
C GLY A 129 6.79 20.67 6.86
N ASN A 130 6.12 19.69 7.46
CA ASN A 130 6.25 18.27 7.14
C ASN A 130 4.90 17.69 6.74
N LEU A 131 4.85 16.89 5.67
CA LEU A 131 3.60 16.33 5.14
C LEU A 131 3.66 14.80 5.07
N THR A 132 2.61 14.17 5.60
CA THR A 132 2.37 12.72 5.47
C THR A 132 1.02 12.47 4.82
N LEU A 133 1.01 11.76 3.69
CA LEU A 133 -0.20 11.37 2.95
C LEU A 133 -0.40 9.86 3.03
N ILE A 134 -1.57 9.43 3.50
CA ILE A 134 -1.89 8.03 3.74
C ILE A 134 -3.20 7.63 3.06
N ASN A 135 -3.11 6.60 2.20
CA ASN A 135 -4.26 5.90 1.62
C ASN A 135 -5.13 6.77 0.68
N PHE A 136 -4.47 7.35 -0.33
CA PHE A 136 -5.10 8.10 -1.42
C PHE A 136 -4.90 7.43 -2.78
N GLU A 137 -5.86 7.69 -3.67
CA GLU A 137 -5.73 7.54 -5.12
C GLU A 137 -5.78 8.95 -5.72
N PHE A 138 -4.81 9.32 -6.54
CA PHE A 138 -4.79 10.65 -7.16
C PHE A 138 -5.37 10.56 -8.57
N ARG A 139 -6.42 11.35 -8.82
CA ARG A 139 -7.13 11.33 -10.10
C ARG A 139 -6.84 12.61 -10.88
N PHE A 140 -6.43 12.39 -12.14
CA PHE A 140 -6.30 13.43 -13.13
C PHE A 140 -7.63 13.64 -13.84
N ILE A 141 -7.97 14.90 -14.10
CA ILE A 141 -9.18 15.27 -14.83
C ILE A 141 -8.83 16.03 -16.10
N ILE A 142 -9.71 15.98 -17.09
CA ILE A 142 -9.59 16.80 -18.29
C ILE A 142 -10.47 18.03 -18.11
N LEU A 143 -9.87 19.21 -18.04
CA LEU A 143 -10.59 20.47 -18.06
C LEU A 143 -10.53 21.06 -19.47
N SER A 144 -11.69 21.47 -19.99
CA SER A 144 -11.80 22.14 -21.30
C SER A 144 -12.03 23.63 -21.08
N ASN A 145 -11.13 24.48 -21.57
CA ASN A 145 -11.30 25.92 -21.58
C ASN A 145 -11.52 26.39 -23.03
N GLY A 146 -12.74 26.18 -23.54
CA GLY A 146 -13.06 26.41 -24.95
C GLY A 146 -12.45 25.34 -25.85
N SER A 147 -11.62 25.75 -26.82
CA SER A 147 -11.07 24.88 -27.87
C SER A 147 -9.91 23.97 -27.42
N ILE A 148 -9.42 24.13 -26.20
CA ILE A 148 -8.27 23.38 -25.67
C ILE A 148 -8.73 22.58 -24.46
N SER A 149 -8.43 21.29 -24.46
CA SER A 149 -8.59 20.39 -23.33
C SER A 149 -7.21 20.05 -22.77
N SER A 150 -7.04 20.22 -21.47
CA SER A 150 -5.78 19.94 -20.76
C SER A 150 -6.04 19.00 -19.59
N ILE A 151 -5.05 18.16 -19.28
CA ILE A 151 -5.08 17.24 -18.13
C ILE A 151 -4.58 18.00 -16.90
N TYR A 152 -5.31 17.89 -15.79
CA TYR A 152 -4.97 18.52 -14.50
C TYR A 152 -4.93 17.49 -13.36
N PRO A 153 -3.97 17.61 -12.40
CA PRO A 153 -2.85 18.57 -12.41
C PRO A 153 -1.93 18.35 -13.62
N SER A 154 -1.37 19.45 -14.14
CA SER A 154 -0.59 19.43 -15.39
C SER A 154 0.92 19.37 -15.18
N SER A 155 1.38 19.45 -13.93
CA SER A 155 2.82 19.42 -13.59
C SER A 155 3.12 18.39 -12.51
N GLN A 156 2.46 18.47 -11.35
CA GLN A 156 2.88 17.72 -10.18
C GLN A 156 1.74 17.39 -9.22
N LEU A 157 1.96 16.52 -8.24
CA LEU A 157 0.96 16.33 -7.16
C LEU A 157 1.32 17.12 -5.95
N VAL A 158 2.56 16.99 -5.48
CA VAL A 158 3.06 17.67 -4.31
C VAL A 158 4.25 18.49 -4.75
N PHE A 159 4.03 19.79 -4.95
CA PHE A 159 5.13 20.73 -5.06
C PHE A 159 5.69 21.01 -3.68
N THR A 160 7.00 21.03 -3.51
CA THR A 160 7.58 21.54 -2.28
C THR A 160 8.64 22.60 -2.55
N GLY A 161 8.46 23.79 -1.99
CA GLY A 161 9.30 24.97 -2.27
C GLY A 161 8.50 26.24 -2.59
N ASN A 162 9.21 27.35 -2.83
CA ASN A 162 8.61 28.63 -3.20
C ASN A 162 8.62 28.83 -4.72
N GLU A 163 7.54 29.41 -5.26
CA GLU A 163 7.32 29.60 -6.71
C GLU A 163 8.38 30.46 -7.41
N ASP A 164 9.14 31.26 -6.66
CA ASP A 164 9.97 32.33 -7.22
C ASP A 164 11.24 31.85 -7.95
N ASN A 165 11.65 30.58 -7.81
CA ASN A 165 12.97 30.11 -8.28
C ASN A 165 12.97 28.94 -9.26
N PHE A 166 11.83 28.50 -9.80
CA PHE A 166 11.77 27.22 -10.52
C PHE A 166 11.58 27.28 -12.04
N MET A 167 12.52 26.68 -12.79
CA MET A 167 12.30 26.27 -14.18
C MET A 167 11.36 25.06 -14.16
N ARG A 168 10.07 25.29 -14.45
CA ARG A 168 9.06 24.23 -14.52
C ARG A 168 9.48 23.15 -15.52
N SER A 169 9.72 21.94 -15.03
CA SER A 169 9.86 20.76 -15.87
C SER A 169 8.48 20.42 -16.43
N TYR A 170 8.29 20.59 -17.73
CA TYR A 170 7.10 20.09 -18.42
C TYR A 170 7.28 18.59 -18.64
N GLY A 171 6.61 17.70 -17.90
CA GLY A 171 6.76 16.29 -18.27
C GLY A 171 6.10 15.19 -17.45
N PRO A 172 5.98 15.26 -16.12
CA PRO A 172 5.48 14.12 -15.36
C PRO A 172 3.99 14.25 -14.98
N ALA A 173 3.31 13.11 -14.81
CA ALA A 173 1.99 13.09 -14.19
C ALA A 173 2.11 13.42 -12.69
N LEU A 174 3.25 13.10 -12.08
CA LEU A 174 3.48 13.26 -10.65
C LEU A 174 4.93 13.73 -10.46
N ASN A 175 5.16 14.97 -10.03
CA ASN A 175 6.47 15.43 -9.56
C ASN A 175 6.44 15.62 -8.02
N ILE A 176 7.56 15.34 -7.35
CA ILE A 176 7.87 15.86 -6.02
C ILE A 176 9.24 16.53 -6.10
N ASP A 177 9.22 17.83 -6.30
CA ASP A 177 10.41 18.65 -6.13
C ASP A 177 10.55 18.99 -4.65
N SER A 178 11.72 18.74 -4.06
CA SER A 178 11.98 19.14 -2.68
C SER A 178 13.23 19.95 -2.51
N TYR A 179 13.05 21.11 -1.86
CA TYR A 179 14.05 22.11 -1.57
C TYR A 179 14.04 22.36 -0.07
N PHE A 180 15.19 22.22 0.58
CA PHE A 180 15.49 22.65 1.95
C PHE A 180 14.68 22.02 3.10
N GLY A 181 15.26 21.04 3.77
CA GLY A 181 14.94 20.68 5.17
C GLY A 181 13.54 20.09 5.42
N GLN A 182 12.83 19.70 4.36
CA GLN A 182 11.47 19.19 4.47
C GLN A 182 11.40 17.67 4.56
N ARG A 183 10.35 17.18 5.22
CA ARG A 183 10.02 15.76 5.29
C ARG A 183 8.69 15.47 4.59
N VAL A 184 8.75 14.66 3.54
CA VAL A 184 7.59 14.19 2.78
C VAL A 184 7.48 12.68 2.90
N ILE A 185 6.33 12.19 3.34
CA ILE A 185 6.02 10.76 3.44
C ILE A 185 4.77 10.45 2.63
N ILE A 186 4.91 9.57 1.65
CA ILE A 186 3.82 9.06 0.81
C ILE A 186 3.72 7.57 1.04
N THR A 187 2.66 7.12 1.71
CA THR A 187 2.51 5.70 2.02
C THR A 187 1.11 5.15 1.83
N ARG A 188 1.02 3.88 1.39
CA ARG A 188 -0.25 3.17 1.14
C ARG A 188 -1.13 3.80 0.06
N ASN A 189 -0.53 4.49 -0.92
CA ASN A 189 -1.23 5.10 -2.04
C ASN A 189 -1.22 4.20 -3.28
N ILE A 190 -2.10 4.50 -4.23
CA ILE A 190 -2.20 3.81 -5.52
C ILE A 190 -1.96 4.82 -6.66
N PHE A 191 -0.99 4.50 -7.51
CA PHE A 191 -0.65 5.22 -8.74
C PHE A 191 -0.89 4.30 -9.92
N MET A 192 -1.94 4.57 -10.69
CA MET A 192 -2.35 3.67 -11.76
C MET A 192 -2.68 4.39 -13.06
N ASN A 193 -2.31 3.76 -14.18
CA ASN A 193 -2.56 4.27 -15.53
C ASN A 193 -2.00 5.67 -15.79
N CYS A 194 -0.95 6.07 -15.06
CA CYS A 194 -0.27 7.34 -15.29
C CYS A 194 0.60 7.22 -16.55
N GLN A 195 0.52 8.23 -17.41
CA GLN A 195 1.34 8.34 -18.63
C GLN A 195 2.02 9.70 -18.65
N SER A 196 3.33 9.72 -18.81
CA SER A 196 4.08 10.97 -18.86
C SER A 196 5.26 10.91 -19.84
N HIS A 197 6.00 12.01 -19.96
CA HIS A 197 7.24 12.01 -20.73
C HIS A 197 8.25 11.06 -20.09
N ASP A 198 8.60 11.22 -18.82
CA ASP A 198 9.71 10.50 -18.19
C ASP A 198 9.27 9.26 -17.39
N SER A 199 8.28 9.40 -16.50
CA SER A 199 7.70 8.32 -15.67
C SER A 199 6.37 8.69 -15.01
N ALA A 200 5.61 7.73 -14.45
CA ALA A 200 4.42 8.08 -13.67
C ALA A 200 4.72 9.07 -12.55
N LEU A 201 5.81 8.82 -11.81
CA LEU A 201 6.30 9.63 -10.71
C LEU A 201 7.74 10.06 -10.93
N ASP A 202 7.91 11.29 -11.38
CA ASP A 202 9.18 11.99 -11.39
C ASP A 202 9.45 12.57 -9.99
N LEU A 203 10.68 12.45 -9.53
CA LEU A 203 11.12 12.84 -8.19
C LEU A 203 12.43 13.55 -8.36
N VAL A 204 12.38 14.88 -8.46
CA VAL A 204 13.59 15.69 -8.55
C VAL A 204 13.92 16.24 -7.16
N TYR A 205 14.78 15.53 -6.45
CA TYR A 205 15.13 15.82 -5.07
C TYR A 205 16.46 16.56 -4.98
N TYR A 206 16.37 17.88 -4.79
CA TYR A 206 17.53 18.77 -4.68
C TYR A 206 17.71 19.25 -3.24
N THR A 207 18.69 18.70 -2.54
CA THR A 207 19.12 19.24 -1.25
C THR A 207 20.40 20.03 -1.41
N GLU A 208 20.43 21.26 -0.91
CA GLU A 208 21.71 21.93 -0.67
C GLU A 208 22.50 21.18 0.43
N GLU A 209 23.82 21.40 0.44
CA GLU A 209 24.83 20.63 1.17
C GLU A 209 24.69 20.52 2.71
N LYS A 210 23.59 21.01 3.30
CA LYS A 210 23.39 21.04 4.76
C LYS A 210 22.01 20.62 5.25
N ASP A 211 21.10 20.23 4.35
CA ASP A 211 19.71 20.01 4.75
C ASP A 211 19.36 18.53 4.91
N ASN A 212 18.87 18.19 6.11
CA ASN A 212 18.39 16.85 6.50
C ASN A 212 17.01 16.53 5.89
N SER A 213 16.84 16.79 4.59
CA SER A 213 15.57 16.57 3.91
C SER A 213 15.31 15.06 3.80
N THR A 214 14.05 14.66 4.02
CA THR A 214 13.63 13.26 4.07
C THR A 214 12.48 13.01 3.08
N LEU A 215 12.66 12.04 2.19
CA LEU A 215 11.60 11.55 1.30
C LEU A 215 11.38 10.05 1.52
N ILE A 216 10.18 9.68 1.94
CA ILE A 216 9.81 8.28 2.15
C ILE A 216 8.59 7.97 1.28
N ILE A 217 8.78 7.09 0.30
CA ILE A 217 7.70 6.58 -0.55
C ILE A 217 7.63 5.08 -0.30
N SER A 218 6.75 4.63 0.58
CA SER A 218 6.71 3.22 1.00
C SER A 218 5.32 2.62 1.00
N ASN A 219 5.22 1.30 0.82
CA ASN A 219 3.93 0.59 0.83
C ASN A 219 2.92 1.08 -0.22
N ASN A 220 3.37 1.69 -1.32
CA ASN A 220 2.50 2.14 -2.41
C ASN A 220 2.37 1.08 -3.51
N GLN A 221 1.38 1.25 -4.38
CA GLN A 221 1.17 0.43 -5.58
C GLN A 221 1.31 1.28 -6.84
N PHE A 222 2.16 0.84 -7.76
CA PHE A 222 2.38 1.46 -9.07
C PHE A 222 1.95 0.46 -10.15
N ILE A 223 0.83 0.74 -10.82
CA ILE A 223 0.12 -0.22 -11.67
C ILE A 223 -0.08 0.33 -13.08
N ASN A 224 0.40 -0.41 -14.09
CA ASN A 224 0.16 -0.11 -15.50
C ASN A 224 0.53 1.33 -15.90
N ASN A 225 1.66 1.81 -15.38
CA ASN A 225 2.15 3.14 -15.69
C ASN A 225 3.14 3.13 -16.86
N SER A 226 3.30 4.27 -17.53
CA SER A 226 4.27 4.39 -18.61
C SER A 226 5.00 5.74 -18.68
N GLY A 227 6.29 5.70 -18.98
CA GLY A 227 7.14 6.87 -19.25
C GLY A 227 8.29 6.52 -20.20
N TYR A 228 9.17 7.48 -20.50
CA TYR A 228 10.30 7.27 -21.40
C TYR A 228 11.43 6.52 -20.70
N TYR A 229 11.85 6.96 -19.52
CA TYR A 229 12.96 6.37 -18.75
C TYR A 229 12.49 5.22 -17.84
N SER A 230 11.35 5.40 -17.17
CA SER A 230 10.74 4.39 -16.31
C SER A 230 9.22 4.48 -16.38
N GLY A 231 8.53 3.41 -16.01
CA GLY A 231 7.08 3.42 -15.93
C GLY A 231 6.57 3.98 -14.60
N ALA A 232 7.23 3.66 -13.46
CA ALA A 232 6.75 4.05 -12.14
C ALA A 232 7.51 5.24 -11.53
N LEU A 233 8.81 5.12 -11.26
CA LEU A 233 9.61 6.14 -10.56
C LEU A 233 10.79 6.61 -11.42
N TYR A 234 10.93 7.91 -11.65
CA TYR A 234 12.16 8.52 -12.14
C TYR A 234 12.70 9.42 -11.03
N ILE A 235 13.88 9.12 -10.51
CA ILE A 235 14.43 9.78 -9.33
C ILE A 235 15.73 10.47 -9.71
N VAL A 236 15.85 11.74 -9.38
CA VAL A 236 17.13 12.47 -9.40
C VAL A 236 17.38 12.95 -7.97
N SER A 237 18.42 12.44 -7.31
CA SER A 237 18.73 12.80 -5.93
C SER A 237 20.17 13.24 -5.78
N HIS A 238 20.41 14.18 -4.88
CA HIS A 238 21.73 14.38 -4.28
C HIS A 238 21.92 13.41 -3.11
N GLU A 239 23.16 13.13 -2.74
CA GLU A 239 23.43 12.11 -1.72
C GLU A 239 22.93 12.44 -0.31
N GLN A 240 22.90 13.72 0.06
CA GLN A 240 22.72 14.11 1.46
C GLN A 240 21.29 13.92 1.98
N SER A 241 20.40 13.46 1.12
CA SER A 241 18.99 13.22 1.38
C SER A 241 18.74 11.86 1.99
N TYR A 242 17.88 11.78 3.02
CA TYR A 242 17.35 10.49 3.43
C TYR A 242 16.21 10.09 2.50
N ILE A 243 16.46 9.11 1.64
CA ILE A 243 15.46 8.55 0.72
C ILE A 243 15.15 7.09 1.06
N ASP A 244 13.88 6.71 1.02
CA ASP A 244 13.42 5.33 1.27
C ASP A 244 12.25 4.98 0.33
N PHE A 245 12.44 3.91 -0.45
CA PHE A 245 11.47 3.39 -1.42
C PHE A 245 11.04 1.94 -1.09
N SER A 246 11.00 1.60 0.20
CA SER A 246 10.74 0.25 0.70
C SER A 246 9.28 -0.21 0.55
N ASN A 247 9.10 -1.52 0.47
CA ASN A 247 7.79 -2.19 0.48
C ASN A 247 6.79 -1.73 -0.60
N ASN A 248 7.26 -1.15 -1.70
CA ASN A 248 6.38 -0.79 -2.83
C ASN A 248 6.09 -2.00 -3.73
N ASN A 249 4.95 -1.95 -4.40
CA ASN A 249 4.52 -2.92 -5.38
C ASN A 249 4.51 -2.27 -6.77
N PHE A 250 5.32 -2.79 -7.68
CA PHE A 250 5.40 -2.35 -9.06
C PHE A 250 4.81 -3.45 -9.97
N SER A 251 3.78 -3.12 -10.73
CA SER A 251 3.13 -4.08 -11.62
C SER A 251 2.79 -3.47 -12.98
N GLN A 252 3.13 -4.18 -14.05
CA GLN A 252 2.80 -3.85 -15.44
C GLN A 252 3.31 -2.47 -15.90
N ASN A 253 4.29 -1.90 -15.22
CA ASN A 253 4.87 -0.62 -15.62
C ASN A 253 5.79 -0.82 -16.83
N LYS A 254 5.87 0.19 -17.70
CA LYS A 254 6.63 0.13 -18.94
C LYS A 254 7.42 1.42 -19.15
N ASN A 255 8.65 1.29 -19.61
CA ASN A 255 9.35 2.41 -20.22
C ASN A 255 9.34 2.30 -21.76
N LYS A 256 9.70 3.39 -22.44
CA LYS A 256 9.76 3.45 -23.92
C LYS A 256 11.18 3.18 -24.45
N GLN A 257 12.08 2.70 -23.60
CA GLN A 257 13.45 2.36 -24.00
C GLN A 257 13.46 1.01 -24.75
N ASP A 258 14.31 0.90 -25.78
CA ASP A 258 14.39 -0.31 -26.61
C ASP A 258 14.77 -1.57 -25.81
N ASN A 259 15.56 -1.42 -24.75
CA ASN A 259 16.05 -2.52 -23.92
C ASN A 259 15.12 -2.87 -22.73
N GLN A 260 14.08 -2.06 -22.47
CA GLN A 260 13.15 -2.17 -21.34
C GLN A 260 13.81 -2.25 -19.94
N ILE A 261 15.07 -1.82 -19.80
CA ILE A 261 15.78 -1.81 -18.52
C ILE A 261 15.27 -0.64 -17.68
N GLY A 262 15.01 -0.83 -16.39
CA GLY A 262 14.47 0.22 -15.53
C GLY A 262 12.98 0.48 -15.75
N SER A 263 12.23 -0.52 -16.22
CA SER A 263 10.79 -0.37 -16.53
C SER A 263 9.95 0.07 -15.32
N ASP A 264 10.37 -0.23 -14.09
CA ASP A 264 9.71 0.31 -12.90
C ASP A 264 10.41 1.58 -12.42
N VAL A 265 11.73 1.53 -12.26
CA VAL A 265 12.49 2.61 -11.62
C VAL A 265 13.72 2.97 -12.41
N TYR A 266 13.94 4.27 -12.56
CA TYR A 266 15.19 4.88 -12.95
C TYR A 266 15.66 5.79 -11.81
N ILE A 267 16.89 5.67 -11.35
CA ILE A 267 17.45 6.54 -10.32
C ILE A 267 18.81 7.10 -10.70
N MET A 268 18.93 8.42 -10.66
CA MET A 268 20.12 9.19 -10.89
C MET A 268 20.58 9.82 -9.57
N ILE A 269 21.74 9.41 -9.08
CA ILE A 269 22.40 10.03 -7.93
C ILE A 269 23.44 11.03 -8.46
N ARG A 270 23.22 12.31 -8.22
CA ARG A 270 24.17 13.38 -8.55
C ARG A 270 25.11 13.62 -7.37
N GLN A 271 26.37 13.93 -7.66
CA GLN A 271 27.40 14.24 -6.65
C GLN A 271 27.52 13.14 -5.59
N ALA A 272 27.65 11.89 -6.03
CA ALA A 272 27.94 10.77 -5.17
C ALA A 272 29.30 11.00 -4.45
N ASN A 273 29.30 10.97 -3.13
CA ASN A 273 30.46 11.08 -2.27
C ASN A 273 31.21 9.74 -2.16
N ASP A 274 32.22 9.72 -1.29
CA ASP A 274 33.10 8.59 -1.01
C ASP A 274 32.39 7.32 -0.47
N LYS A 275 31.17 7.43 0.06
CA LYS A 275 30.32 6.31 0.49
C LYS A 275 29.70 5.57 -0.67
N TRP A 276 29.55 6.20 -1.83
CA TRP A 276 29.08 5.55 -3.04
C TRP A 276 30.29 5.20 -3.89
N THR A 277 30.83 4.01 -3.73
CA THR A 277 31.92 3.52 -4.57
C THR A 277 31.35 2.64 -5.68
N LYS A 278 32.09 2.50 -6.78
CA LYS A 278 31.74 1.55 -7.86
C LYS A 278 31.38 0.14 -7.36
N SER A 279 32.00 -0.30 -6.26
CA SER A 279 31.75 -1.63 -5.68
C SER A 279 30.50 -1.71 -4.79
N ASN A 280 29.97 -0.58 -4.29
CA ASN A 280 28.84 -0.58 -3.35
C ASN A 280 27.58 0.15 -3.87
N SER A 281 27.65 0.96 -4.93
CA SER A 281 26.49 1.72 -5.44
C SER A 281 25.28 0.82 -5.68
N ARG A 282 25.49 -0.34 -6.29
CA ARG A 282 24.42 -1.35 -6.49
C ARG A 282 23.74 -1.74 -5.17
N LYS A 283 24.52 -2.00 -4.12
CA LYS A 283 24.00 -2.41 -2.80
C LYS A 283 23.28 -1.25 -2.12
N ASN A 284 23.78 -0.03 -2.25
CA ASN A 284 23.15 1.16 -1.69
C ASN A 284 21.79 1.39 -2.34
N VAL A 285 21.70 1.41 -3.68
CA VAL A 285 20.41 1.53 -4.39
C VAL A 285 19.49 0.36 -4.02
N TRP A 286 20.00 -0.88 -3.99
CA TRP A 286 19.20 -2.05 -3.60
C TRP A 286 18.53 -1.87 -2.24
N ASN A 287 19.26 -1.36 -1.25
CA ASN A 287 18.74 -1.17 0.10
C ASN A 287 17.61 -0.13 0.16
N LEU A 288 17.58 0.85 -0.75
CA LEU A 288 16.48 1.81 -0.84
C LEU A 288 15.13 1.14 -1.14
N PHE A 289 15.16 -0.01 -1.83
CA PHE A 289 13.96 -0.74 -2.24
C PHE A 289 13.72 -2.01 -1.41
N ASN A 290 14.21 -2.05 -0.16
CA ASN A 290 14.07 -3.22 0.68
C ASN A 290 12.59 -3.63 0.85
N GLY A 291 12.28 -4.90 0.63
CA GLY A 291 10.91 -5.42 0.68
C GLY A 291 10.00 -5.08 -0.51
N SER A 292 10.45 -4.22 -1.44
CA SER A 292 9.70 -3.88 -2.65
C SER A 292 9.67 -5.04 -3.66
N LYS A 293 8.61 -5.09 -4.46
CA LYS A 293 8.34 -6.17 -5.41
C LYS A 293 8.00 -5.64 -6.80
N SER A 294 8.38 -6.40 -7.82
CA SER A 294 8.15 -6.07 -9.23
C SER A 294 7.69 -7.28 -10.03
N ASP A 295 6.86 -7.08 -11.06
CA ASP A 295 6.56 -8.10 -12.08
C ASP A 295 7.37 -7.92 -13.38
N ALA A 296 8.28 -6.94 -13.43
CA ALA A 296 9.10 -6.67 -14.58
C ALA A 296 9.92 -7.92 -14.97
N SER A 297 9.94 -8.19 -16.28
CA SER A 297 10.62 -9.37 -16.82
C SER A 297 12.15 -9.24 -16.77
N HIS A 298 12.66 -8.02 -16.84
CA HIS A 298 14.08 -7.72 -16.93
C HIS A 298 14.43 -6.41 -16.23
N ASN A 299 15.42 -6.47 -15.34
CA ASN A 299 16.06 -5.36 -14.65
C ASN A 299 15.09 -4.23 -14.25
N SER A 300 14.17 -4.51 -13.33
CA SER A 300 13.14 -3.57 -12.85
C SER A 300 13.67 -2.18 -12.47
N VAL A 301 14.88 -2.12 -11.90
CA VAL A 301 15.54 -0.89 -11.46
C VAL A 301 16.80 -0.66 -12.29
N PHE A 302 16.92 0.52 -12.88
CA PHE A 302 18.15 1.06 -13.46
C PHE A 302 18.68 2.19 -12.57
N TYR A 303 19.99 2.30 -12.42
CA TYR A 303 20.60 3.37 -11.66
C TYR A 303 21.87 3.92 -12.31
N GLU A 304 22.11 5.21 -12.07
CA GLU A 304 23.33 5.94 -12.41
C GLU A 304 23.78 6.75 -11.20
N ALA A 305 25.08 6.71 -10.88
CA ALA A 305 25.69 7.53 -9.85
C ALA A 305 26.85 8.32 -10.47
N TYR A 306 26.79 9.66 -10.37
CA TYR A 306 27.78 10.58 -10.95
C TYR A 306 28.70 11.17 -9.88
N TYR A 307 30.01 11.17 -10.17
CA TYR A 307 31.08 11.73 -9.32
C TYR A 307 31.59 13.09 -9.84
N GLU A 308 32.37 13.83 -9.04
CA GLU A 308 32.85 15.20 -9.37
C GLU A 308 33.71 15.33 -10.66
N LEU A 309 34.18 14.22 -11.24
CA LEU A 309 35.16 14.21 -12.34
C LEU A 309 34.67 13.45 -13.61
N ASP A 310 33.38 13.53 -13.92
CA ASP A 310 32.73 12.82 -15.07
C ASP A 310 32.80 11.29 -15.01
N GLU A 311 33.29 10.71 -13.92
CA GLU A 311 33.12 9.28 -13.67
C GLU A 311 31.66 9.02 -13.31
N SER A 312 31.08 7.99 -13.90
CA SER A 312 29.77 7.48 -13.51
C SER A 312 29.82 5.97 -13.31
N VAL A 313 28.96 5.50 -12.41
CA VAL A 313 28.70 4.08 -12.22
C VAL A 313 27.24 3.85 -12.51
N GLU A 314 26.99 3.09 -13.56
CA GLU A 314 25.66 2.65 -13.92
C GLU A 314 25.49 1.16 -13.62
N GLY A 315 24.23 0.75 -13.49
CA GLY A 315 23.89 -0.66 -13.38
C GLY A 315 22.40 -0.86 -13.28
N SER A 316 22.02 -2.13 -13.14
CA SER A 316 20.63 -2.49 -12.98
C SER A 316 20.46 -3.77 -12.18
N PHE A 317 19.25 -3.97 -11.66
CA PHE A 317 18.89 -5.19 -10.95
C PHE A 317 17.38 -5.43 -10.95
N ASN A 318 17.00 -6.67 -10.67
CA ASN A 318 15.60 -7.06 -10.45
C ASN A 318 15.25 -6.95 -8.97
N LEU A 319 14.17 -6.26 -8.65
CA LEU A 319 13.50 -6.37 -7.36
C LEU A 319 12.99 -7.80 -7.18
N MET A 320 12.64 -8.14 -5.94
CA MET A 320 12.02 -9.43 -5.68
C MET A 320 10.76 -9.52 -6.54
N LYS A 321 10.62 -10.62 -7.29
CA LYS A 321 9.34 -10.86 -7.95
C LYS A 321 8.25 -10.94 -6.90
N PHE A 322 7.00 -10.59 -7.25
CA PHE A 322 5.89 -11.17 -6.48
C PHE A 322 6.22 -12.63 -6.35
N LYS A 323 6.34 -13.14 -5.10
CA LYS A 323 6.52 -14.57 -4.88
C LYS A 323 5.48 -15.18 -5.79
N ASP A 324 5.94 -15.80 -6.88
CA ASP A 324 5.06 -16.48 -7.80
C ASP A 324 4.19 -17.29 -6.86
N TYR A 325 2.88 -17.08 -6.93
CA TYR A 325 1.90 -17.89 -6.22
C TYR A 325 2.48 -19.29 -6.15
N LEU A 326 2.60 -19.83 -4.92
CA LEU A 326 3.24 -21.11 -4.59
C LEU A 326 3.42 -21.95 -5.85
N SER A 327 4.65 -22.25 -6.26
CA SER A 327 4.89 -22.90 -7.56
C SER A 327 3.85 -23.99 -7.83
N ALA A 328 3.46 -24.23 -9.08
CA ALA A 328 2.44 -25.24 -9.37
C ALA A 328 2.72 -26.58 -8.65
N GLY A 329 3.99 -26.94 -8.47
CA GLY A 329 4.43 -28.06 -7.62
C GLY A 329 4.18 -27.89 -6.12
N ALA A 330 4.38 -26.71 -5.53
CA ALA A 330 4.01 -26.40 -4.15
C ALA A 330 2.48 -26.40 -3.93
N ILE A 331 1.69 -25.83 -4.85
CA ILE A 331 0.22 -25.93 -4.79
C ILE A 331 -0.20 -27.39 -4.89
N ALA A 332 0.30 -28.13 -5.87
CA ALA A 332 0.03 -29.56 -6.01
C ALA A 332 0.45 -30.34 -4.75
N GLY A 333 1.60 -30.02 -4.16
CA GLY A 333 2.09 -30.62 -2.92
C GLY A 333 1.15 -30.37 -1.73
N ILE A 334 0.63 -29.15 -1.58
CA ILE A 334 -0.36 -28.81 -0.53
C ILE A 334 -1.67 -29.56 -0.76
N VAL A 335 -2.16 -29.62 -2.00
CA VAL A 335 -3.39 -30.33 -2.34
C VAL A 335 -3.26 -31.84 -2.07
N VAL A 336 -2.20 -32.47 -2.56
CA VAL A 336 -1.94 -33.91 -2.35
C VAL A 336 -1.70 -34.20 -0.86
N GLY A 337 -0.91 -33.37 -0.18
CA GLY A 337 -0.66 -33.51 1.26
C GLY A 337 -1.94 -33.42 2.08
N SER A 338 -2.84 -32.48 1.74
CA SER A 338 -4.13 -32.32 2.40
C SER A 338 -5.04 -33.54 2.19
N LEU A 339 -5.08 -34.11 0.98
CA LEU A 339 -5.88 -35.31 0.68
C LEU A 339 -5.38 -36.54 1.44
N VAL A 340 -4.06 -36.74 1.51
CA VAL A 340 -3.45 -37.83 2.29
C VAL A 340 -3.75 -37.66 3.77
N PHE A 341 -3.61 -36.44 4.30
CA PHE A 341 -3.91 -36.14 5.70
C PHE A 341 -5.38 -36.43 6.04
N VAL A 342 -6.33 -35.97 5.21
CA VAL A 342 -7.76 -36.25 5.40
C VAL A 342 -8.04 -37.75 5.36
N SER A 343 -7.41 -38.50 4.44
CA SER A 343 -7.56 -39.95 4.33
C SER A 343 -7.09 -40.69 5.58
N ILE A 344 -5.95 -40.27 6.15
CA ILE A 344 -5.41 -40.82 7.41
C ILE A 344 -6.37 -40.52 8.57
N VAL A 345 -6.83 -39.27 8.70
CA VAL A 345 -7.75 -38.86 9.76
C VAL A 345 -9.05 -39.68 9.71
N VAL A 346 -9.65 -39.84 8.53
CA VAL A 346 -10.85 -40.66 8.35
C VAL A 346 -10.58 -42.13 8.71
N GLY A 347 -9.45 -42.68 8.27
CA GLY A 347 -9.03 -44.04 8.62
C GLY A 347 -8.91 -44.26 10.14
N VAL A 348 -8.30 -43.31 10.85
CA VAL A 348 -8.18 -43.34 12.32
C VAL A 348 -9.55 -43.27 12.99
N ILE A 349 -10.44 -42.39 12.52
CA ILE A 349 -11.81 -42.28 13.06
C ILE A 349 -12.57 -43.60 12.88
N ILE A 350 -12.52 -44.20 11.69
CA ILE A 350 -13.17 -45.48 11.42
C ILE A 350 -12.59 -46.58 12.33
N PHE A 351 -11.27 -46.64 12.45
CA PHE A 351 -10.58 -47.60 13.31
C PHE A 351 -11.02 -47.46 14.78
N LEU A 352 -11.07 -46.24 15.31
CA LEU A 352 -11.55 -45.97 16.67
C LEU A 352 -13.02 -46.39 16.86
N LEU A 353 -13.88 -46.14 15.88
CA LEU A 353 -15.28 -46.57 15.91
C LEU A 353 -15.42 -48.11 15.93
N VAL A 354 -14.59 -48.82 15.17
CA VAL A 354 -14.56 -50.30 15.17
C VAL A 354 -14.09 -50.83 16.53
N LEU A 355 -13.04 -50.25 17.11
CA LEU A 355 -12.57 -50.62 18.45
C LEU A 355 -13.64 -50.37 19.53
N HIS A 356 -14.34 -49.24 19.46
CA HIS A 356 -15.45 -48.93 20.36
C HIS A 356 -16.61 -49.94 20.23
N LYS A 357 -16.98 -50.32 18.99
CA LYS A 357 -18.00 -51.35 18.76
C LYS A 357 -17.58 -52.71 19.32
N LYS A 358 -16.33 -53.15 19.08
CA LYS A 358 -15.80 -54.42 19.60
C LYS A 358 -15.77 -54.43 21.13
N LYS A 359 -15.38 -53.32 21.77
CA LYS A 359 -15.40 -53.18 23.23
C LYS A 359 -16.82 -53.27 23.79
N ARG A 360 -17.81 -52.59 23.18
CA ARG A 360 -19.22 -52.69 23.57
C ARG A 360 -19.78 -54.11 23.41
N GLN A 361 -19.42 -54.80 22.33
CA GLN A 361 -19.86 -56.18 22.11
C GLN A 361 -19.26 -57.14 23.16
N SER A 362 -17.99 -56.95 23.53
CA SER A 362 -17.36 -57.71 24.63
C SER A 362 -18.08 -57.47 25.97
N GLN A 363 -18.40 -56.21 26.29
CA GLN A 363 -19.16 -55.88 27.50
C GLN A 363 -20.57 -56.51 27.49
N TYR A 364 -21.25 -56.49 26.34
CA TYR A 364 -22.57 -57.11 26.20
C TYR A 364 -22.51 -58.63 26.42
N ASN A 365 -21.53 -59.32 25.83
CA ASN A 365 -21.33 -60.76 26.03
C ASN A 365 -21.00 -61.10 27.49
N SER A 366 -20.22 -60.27 28.20
CA SER A 366 -19.96 -60.49 29.63
C SER A 366 -21.20 -60.28 30.49
N LEU A 367 -22.06 -59.32 30.13
CA LEU A 367 -23.31 -59.06 30.84
C LEU A 367 -24.29 -60.22 30.65
N GLU A 368 -24.38 -60.76 29.43
CA GLU A 368 -25.20 -61.94 29.14
C GLU A 368 -24.69 -63.19 29.89
N GLN A 369 -23.37 -63.41 29.96
CA GLN A 369 -22.81 -64.49 30.78
C GLN A 369 -23.11 -64.32 32.27
N MET A 370 -23.01 -63.08 32.79
CA MET A 370 -23.33 -62.78 34.18
C MET A 370 -24.81 -62.99 34.48
N ASP A 371 -25.71 -62.61 33.57
CA ASP A 371 -27.14 -62.86 33.69
C ASP A 371 -27.47 -64.36 33.67
N LYS A 372 -26.83 -65.14 32.77
CA LYS A 372 -26.94 -66.62 32.77
C LYS A 372 -26.46 -67.24 34.07
N PHE A 373 -25.33 -66.77 34.61
CA PHE A 373 -24.79 -67.25 35.89
C PHE A 373 -25.73 -66.94 37.07
N LEU A 374 -26.31 -65.73 37.10
CA LEU A 374 -27.27 -65.34 38.14
C LEU A 374 -28.57 -66.15 38.08
N ARG A 375 -29.08 -66.47 36.89
CA ARG A 375 -30.24 -67.38 36.74
C ARG A 375 -29.94 -68.79 37.23
N ALA A 376 -28.80 -69.37 36.83
CA ALA A 376 -28.41 -70.71 37.26
C ALA A 376 -28.20 -70.82 38.78
N ARG A 377 -27.74 -69.75 39.44
CA ARG A 377 -27.62 -69.70 40.90
C ARG A 377 -28.98 -69.69 41.59
N LYS A 378 -29.95 -68.94 41.08
CA LYS A 378 -31.31 -68.91 41.62
C LYS A 378 -31.98 -70.29 41.58
N GLU A 379 -31.79 -71.07 40.51
CA GLU A 379 -32.39 -72.41 40.41
C GLU A 379 -31.85 -73.41 41.45
N LYS A 380 -30.60 -73.24 41.90
CA LYS A 380 -30.00 -74.09 42.95
C LYS A 380 -30.48 -73.79 44.37
N GLU A 381 -31.11 -72.65 44.62
CA GLU A 381 -31.65 -72.30 45.94
C GLU A 381 -33.07 -72.86 46.17
N TYR A 382 -33.72 -73.44 45.15
CA TYR A 382 -35.08 -74.01 45.22
C TYR A 382 -35.14 -75.56 45.25
N ILE A 383 -33.98 -76.23 45.33
CA ILE A 383 -33.84 -77.68 45.50
C ILE A 383 -33.16 -77.92 46.83
#